data_AF-A0A3M1CP60-F1
#
_entry.id   AF-A0A3M1CP60-F1
#
_cell.length_a   1.000
_cell.length_b   1.000
_cell.length_c   1.000
_cell.angle_alpha   90.00
_cell.angle_beta   90.00
_cell.angle_gamma   90.00
#
_symmetry.space_group_name_H-M   'P 1'
#
loop_
_entity.id
_entity.type
_entity.pdbx_description
1 polymer ?
#
loop_
_entity_poly.entity_id
_entity_poly.type
_entity_poly.pdbx_seq_one_letter_code
_entity_poly.pdbx_strand_id
1 'polypeptide(L)'
;MVPTGLAAPLRDRLMPARPPLRPPLGGWARALAHRMGLPEADRIGLMVELPSLGPAGLVAAGALGVDPDALIDGPRGCVDLLFRLPLAHAGVALDAGGVRALSLVVRLAEARVRRWLDPDDAALLHAESNVLLDRQLADPACGPAIRLALAGVRQPLPRRLELHAVLGSDDALASARDAWDAALADARRTCPDVPALRAWLDAMDRGMAHVDGAARFKHLVATCRPHGHPPDDACLDRAVAAAVAFVERPGGGRSTWEVQRWGVGDHEAALVSCWFQEGLLLQALHEAGIDRARRIRALLASLPDELRWYAPLGPDGEPDLREGFWRGIPPDADSLGLMLQLAATCGGLDRDKALGWVLFLRASLGEDGRIPTWFYTAPGGGRSIHGPAWEFASNDCATARTTALTGLLVAELPGTDDIVRANVPIVAASFVAEGAPDDFYYTPAYSELCFLRFARAWLAARPTDPLSPRVAATRDVVVDRIATSQRLDGSWGSPQDTACRLEGLALHGGDPDRLQAGLRFLEESQHPDGSWSAEPFYLMPGKILARIDYHASSELTTGLCVRSIRTAQAKLRSHGLLSPSPHRR
;
A
#
# COMPACT_ATOMS: atom_id res chain seq x y z
N MET A 1 16.61 -4.24 -40.71
CA MET A 1 15.17 -4.40 -41.05
C MET A 1 14.79 -5.86 -40.89
N VAL A 2 14.12 -6.18 -39.78
CA VAL A 2 13.47 -7.46 -39.50
C VAL A 2 12.09 -7.08 -38.93
N PRO A 3 10.96 -7.64 -39.41
CA PRO A 3 9.64 -7.17 -39.00
C PRO A 3 9.33 -7.60 -37.56
N THR A 4 8.98 -6.62 -36.74
CA THR A 4 8.40 -6.75 -35.41
C THR A 4 7.02 -7.37 -35.50
N GLY A 5 6.91 -8.63 -35.09
CA GLY A 5 5.64 -9.30 -34.85
C GLY A 5 5.83 -10.33 -33.76
N LEU A 6 5.17 -10.09 -32.61
CA LEU A 6 4.95 -10.94 -31.43
C LEU A 6 5.52 -10.36 -30.13
N ALA A 7 4.71 -9.55 -29.45
CA ALA A 7 4.55 -9.54 -28.00
C ALA A 7 3.42 -8.56 -27.61
N ALA A 8 2.18 -8.89 -27.95
CA ALA A 8 1.04 -8.40 -27.16
C ALA A 8 0.93 -9.30 -25.92
N PRO A 9 0.79 -8.78 -24.70
CA PRO A 9 0.87 -9.61 -23.52
C PRO A 9 -0.38 -10.50 -23.43
N LEU A 10 -0.15 -11.80 -23.36
CA LEU A 10 -1.10 -12.87 -23.03
C LEU A 10 -1.75 -12.72 -21.63
N ARG A 11 -1.65 -11.55 -20.99
CA ARG A 11 -2.19 -11.28 -19.65
C ARG A 11 -3.72 -11.07 -19.67
N ASP A 12 -4.28 -10.64 -20.79
CA ASP A 12 -5.73 -10.33 -20.90
C ASP A 12 -6.59 -11.50 -21.41
N ARG A 13 -6.02 -12.71 -21.55
CA ARG A 13 -6.77 -13.93 -21.93
C ARG A 13 -7.07 -14.88 -20.75
N LEU A 14 -6.85 -14.43 -19.52
CA LEU A 14 -7.30 -15.16 -18.34
C LEU A 14 -8.75 -14.80 -18.04
N MET A 15 -9.68 -15.63 -18.53
CA MET A 15 -11.11 -15.69 -18.20
C MET A 15 -11.87 -14.35 -18.39
N PRO A 16 -12.85 -14.23 -19.30
CA PRO A 16 -13.74 -13.07 -19.28
C PRO A 16 -14.28 -12.93 -17.85
N ALA A 17 -14.05 -11.77 -17.22
CA ALA A 17 -14.58 -11.48 -15.91
C ALA A 17 -16.06 -11.89 -15.93
N ARG A 18 -16.44 -12.86 -15.09
CA ARG A 18 -17.85 -13.25 -15.00
C ARG A 18 -18.63 -11.96 -14.76
N PRO A 19 -19.70 -11.68 -15.52
CA PRO A 19 -20.52 -10.51 -15.23
C PRO A 19 -20.89 -10.59 -13.74
N PRO A 20 -20.74 -9.49 -12.98
CA PRO A 20 -21.02 -9.50 -11.56
C PRO A 20 -22.43 -10.05 -11.36
N LEU A 21 -22.60 -10.93 -10.37
CA LEU A 21 -23.90 -11.49 -10.03
C LEU A 21 -24.83 -10.34 -9.65
N ARG A 22 -25.63 -9.85 -10.60
CA ARG A 22 -26.66 -8.86 -10.30
C ARG A 22 -27.70 -9.55 -9.42
N PRO A 23 -28.18 -8.90 -8.35
CA PRO A 23 -29.21 -9.50 -7.51
C PRO A 23 -30.47 -9.63 -8.38
N PRO A 24 -31.37 -10.55 -8.07
CA PRO A 24 -32.64 -10.68 -8.77
C PRO A 24 -33.59 -9.55 -8.34
N LEU A 25 -33.17 -8.29 -8.47
CA LEU A 25 -33.94 -7.10 -8.10
C LEU A 25 -35.30 -7.12 -8.79
N GLY A 26 -35.35 -7.46 -10.07
CA GLY A 26 -36.59 -7.68 -10.82
C GLY A 26 -37.49 -8.77 -10.21
N GLY A 27 -36.91 -9.84 -9.67
CA GLY A 27 -37.63 -10.86 -8.92
C GLY A 27 -38.23 -10.36 -7.61
N TRP A 28 -37.53 -9.49 -6.88
CA TRP A 28 -38.02 -8.91 -5.63
C TRP A 28 -39.15 -7.90 -5.85
N ALA A 29 -39.03 -7.03 -6.87
CA ALA A 29 -40.09 -6.11 -7.28
C ALA A 29 -41.35 -6.87 -7.71
N ARG A 30 -41.17 -7.90 -8.55
CA ARG A 30 -42.26 -8.77 -9.02
C ARG A 30 -42.98 -9.43 -7.86
N ALA A 31 -42.23 -9.97 -6.89
CA ALA A 31 -42.82 -10.60 -5.71
C ALA A 31 -43.62 -9.62 -4.84
N LEU A 32 -43.15 -8.37 -4.68
CA LEU A 32 -43.88 -7.33 -3.96
C LEU A 32 -45.17 -6.94 -4.71
N ALA A 33 -45.09 -6.69 -6.02
CA ALA A 33 -46.23 -6.32 -6.84
C ALA A 33 -47.32 -7.40 -6.88
N HIS A 34 -46.95 -8.68 -6.95
CA HIS A 34 -47.89 -9.81 -6.85
C HIS A 34 -48.61 -9.84 -5.49
N ARG A 35 -47.89 -9.59 -4.40
CA ARG A 35 -48.48 -9.55 -3.04
C ARG A 35 -49.40 -8.35 -2.82
N MET A 36 -49.22 -7.29 -3.59
CA MET A 36 -50.10 -6.12 -3.61
C MET A 36 -51.32 -6.30 -4.52
N GLY A 37 -51.40 -7.39 -5.28
CA GLY A 37 -52.48 -7.65 -6.24
C GLY A 37 -52.42 -6.76 -7.47
N LEU A 38 -51.23 -6.27 -7.86
CA LEU A 38 -51.09 -5.40 -9.02
C LEU A 38 -51.22 -6.21 -10.33
N PRO A 39 -52.08 -5.79 -11.28
CA PRO A 39 -52.33 -6.52 -12.53
C PRO A 39 -51.10 -6.59 -13.46
N GLU A 40 -50.11 -5.72 -13.27
CA GLU A 40 -48.89 -5.63 -14.07
C GLU A 40 -47.62 -6.15 -13.34
N ALA A 41 -47.77 -6.99 -12.30
CA ALA A 41 -46.65 -7.41 -11.45
C ALA A 41 -45.44 -8.00 -12.22
N ASP A 42 -45.69 -8.78 -13.27
CA ASP A 42 -44.62 -9.35 -14.10
C ASP A 42 -43.88 -8.29 -14.94
N ARG A 43 -44.63 -7.29 -15.42
CA ARG A 43 -44.09 -6.14 -16.17
C ARG A 43 -43.23 -5.27 -15.25
N ILE A 44 -43.67 -5.01 -14.02
CA ILE A 44 -42.90 -4.25 -13.01
C ILE A 44 -41.53 -4.91 -12.75
N GLY A 45 -41.49 -6.25 -12.63
CA GLY A 45 -40.23 -6.97 -12.47
C GLY A 45 -39.28 -6.84 -13.66
N LEU A 46 -39.81 -6.90 -14.89
CA LEU A 46 -39.04 -6.65 -16.12
C LEU A 46 -38.55 -5.20 -16.20
N MET A 47 -39.35 -4.24 -15.72
CA MET A 47 -39.03 -2.82 -15.75
C MET A 47 -37.82 -2.45 -14.89
N VAL A 48 -37.63 -3.14 -13.78
CA VAL A 48 -36.47 -2.97 -12.89
C VAL A 48 -35.18 -3.55 -13.48
N GLU A 49 -35.29 -4.49 -14.41
CA GLU A 49 -34.14 -5.01 -15.16
C GLU A 49 -33.77 -4.12 -16.38
N LEU A 50 -34.61 -3.14 -16.74
CA LEU A 50 -34.42 -2.22 -17.87
C LEU A 50 -33.20 -1.27 -17.81
N PRO A 51 -32.59 -0.90 -16.67
CA PRO A 51 -31.37 -0.08 -16.67
C PRO A 51 -30.20 -0.70 -17.46
N SER A 52 -30.31 -1.99 -17.82
CA SER A 52 -29.42 -2.71 -18.74
C SER A 52 -29.61 -2.38 -20.23
N LEU A 53 -30.69 -1.71 -20.62
CA LEU A 53 -31.16 -1.60 -22.02
C LEU A 53 -30.91 -0.23 -22.67
N GLY A 54 -30.15 0.65 -22.01
CA GLY A 54 -29.77 1.96 -22.55
C GLY A 54 -30.91 3.00 -22.53
N PRO A 55 -30.85 4.05 -23.38
CA PRO A 55 -31.71 5.24 -23.32
C PRO A 55 -33.22 4.98 -23.32
N ALA A 56 -33.69 3.88 -23.92
CA ALA A 56 -35.10 3.51 -23.94
C ALA A 56 -35.65 3.15 -22.53
N GLY A 57 -34.82 2.62 -21.64
CA GLY A 57 -35.18 2.35 -20.25
C GLY A 57 -35.38 3.62 -19.42
N LEU A 58 -34.56 4.64 -19.67
CA LEU A 58 -34.66 5.95 -19.00
C LEU A 58 -35.93 6.72 -19.40
N VAL A 59 -36.36 6.61 -20.65
CA VAL A 59 -37.62 7.19 -21.14
C VAL A 59 -38.85 6.54 -20.49
N ALA A 60 -38.82 5.21 -20.31
CA ALA A 60 -39.89 4.49 -19.61
C ALA A 60 -39.96 4.83 -18.12
N ALA A 61 -38.81 5.07 -17.47
CA ALA A 61 -38.75 5.54 -16.08
C ALA A 61 -39.33 6.96 -15.91
N GLY A 62 -38.96 7.88 -16.82
CA GLY A 62 -39.50 9.24 -16.82
C GLY A 62 -41.01 9.32 -17.02
N ALA A 63 -41.59 8.43 -17.83
CA ALA A 63 -43.05 8.33 -18.03
C ALA A 63 -43.82 7.94 -16.76
N LEU A 64 -43.14 7.37 -15.76
CA LEU A 64 -43.69 6.98 -14.47
C LEU A 64 -43.37 7.99 -13.35
N GLY A 65 -42.82 9.16 -13.70
CA GLY A 65 -42.41 10.18 -12.74
C GLY A 65 -41.19 9.79 -11.92
N VAL A 66 -40.42 8.80 -12.38
CA VAL A 66 -39.15 8.42 -11.76
C VAL A 66 -38.04 9.26 -12.38
N ASP A 67 -37.27 9.92 -11.52
CA ASP A 67 -36.09 10.68 -11.92
C ASP A 67 -35.06 9.73 -12.58
N PRO A 68 -34.76 9.88 -13.87
CA PRO A 68 -33.79 9.04 -14.56
C PRO A 68 -32.36 9.20 -14.01
N ASP A 69 -32.05 10.34 -13.38
CA ASP A 69 -30.74 10.56 -12.76
C ASP A 69 -30.62 9.76 -11.45
N ALA A 70 -31.74 9.53 -10.75
CA ALA A 70 -31.76 8.65 -9.58
C ALA A 70 -31.42 7.19 -9.93
N LEU A 71 -31.70 6.72 -11.16
CA LEU A 71 -31.30 5.38 -11.63
C LEU A 71 -29.78 5.22 -11.81
N ILE A 72 -29.06 6.33 -12.00
CA ILE A 72 -27.61 6.37 -12.17
C ILE A 72 -26.91 6.27 -10.81
N ASP A 73 -27.58 6.62 -9.70
CA ASP A 73 -27.08 6.57 -8.32
C ASP A 73 -26.93 5.14 -7.72
N GLY A 74 -26.83 4.11 -8.57
CA GLY A 74 -26.53 2.75 -8.14
C GLY A 74 -27.66 2.06 -7.36
N PRO A 75 -27.35 1.25 -6.31
CA PRO A 75 -28.35 0.47 -5.56
C PRO A 75 -29.47 1.31 -4.93
N ARG A 76 -29.20 2.58 -4.62
CA ARG A 76 -30.19 3.51 -4.06
C ARG A 76 -31.27 3.87 -5.08
N GLY A 77 -30.87 4.12 -6.33
CA GLY A 77 -31.77 4.31 -7.46
C GLY A 77 -32.65 3.12 -7.76
N CYS A 78 -32.05 1.93 -7.71
CA CYS A 78 -32.78 0.68 -7.91
C CYS A 78 -33.83 0.47 -6.82
N VAL A 79 -33.53 0.74 -5.55
CA VAL A 79 -34.49 0.63 -4.45
C VAL A 79 -35.62 1.65 -4.58
N ASP A 80 -35.30 2.90 -4.94
CA ASP A 80 -36.33 3.92 -5.12
C ASP A 80 -37.34 3.48 -6.18
N LEU A 81 -36.86 2.91 -7.29
CA LEU A 81 -37.70 2.38 -8.37
C LEU A 81 -38.44 1.08 -7.99
N LEU A 82 -37.78 0.18 -7.24
CA LEU A 82 -38.32 -1.11 -6.77
C LEU A 82 -39.54 -0.97 -5.85
N PHE A 83 -39.54 0.04 -4.97
CA PHE A 83 -40.54 0.16 -3.91
C PHE A 83 -41.49 1.34 -4.09
N ARG A 84 -41.05 2.49 -4.64
CA ARG A 84 -41.98 3.60 -4.88
C ARG A 84 -43.00 3.26 -5.96
N LEU A 85 -42.61 2.53 -7.01
CA LEU A 85 -43.52 2.25 -8.12
C LEU A 85 -44.73 1.39 -7.69
N PRO A 86 -44.56 0.23 -7.02
CA PRO A 86 -45.70 -0.58 -6.57
C PRO A 86 -46.51 0.11 -5.48
N LEU A 87 -45.86 0.82 -4.55
CA LEU A 87 -46.53 1.55 -3.46
C LEU A 87 -47.35 2.73 -4.00
N ALA A 88 -46.81 3.50 -4.94
CA ALA A 88 -47.52 4.59 -5.60
C ALA A 88 -48.71 4.08 -6.41
N HIS A 89 -48.58 2.95 -7.13
CA HIS A 89 -49.70 2.31 -7.81
C HIS A 89 -50.82 1.85 -6.86
N ALA A 90 -50.49 1.54 -5.60
CA ALA A 90 -51.48 1.25 -4.57
C ALA A 90 -51.95 2.49 -3.79
N GLY A 91 -51.58 3.70 -4.21
CA GLY A 91 -51.98 4.96 -3.56
C GLY A 91 -51.25 5.23 -2.24
N VAL A 92 -50.10 4.58 -1.99
CA VAL A 92 -49.32 4.72 -0.76
C VAL A 92 -48.04 5.51 -1.04
N ALA A 93 -47.91 6.68 -0.41
CA ALA A 93 -46.70 7.48 -0.51
C ALA A 93 -45.59 6.91 0.40
N LEU A 94 -44.39 6.72 -0.16
CA LEU A 94 -43.19 6.36 0.60
C LEU A 94 -42.28 7.59 0.70
N ASP A 95 -42.13 8.13 1.91
CA ASP A 95 -41.29 9.29 2.15
C ASP A 95 -39.78 8.96 2.02
N ALA A 96 -38.94 9.99 2.08
CA ALA A 96 -37.50 9.83 1.96
C ALA A 96 -36.89 8.98 3.10
N GLY A 97 -37.51 8.94 4.27
CA GLY A 97 -37.07 8.11 5.40
C GLY A 97 -37.31 6.63 5.11
N GLY A 98 -38.52 6.26 4.70
CA GLY A 98 -38.88 4.90 4.32
C GLY A 98 -38.07 4.36 3.15
N VAL A 99 -37.76 5.19 2.13
CA VAL A 99 -36.85 4.81 1.04
C VAL A 99 -35.47 4.46 1.56
N ARG A 100 -34.89 5.30 2.45
CA ARG A 100 -33.57 5.02 3.04
C ARG A 100 -33.56 3.74 3.85
N ALA A 101 -34.59 3.50 4.66
CA ALA A 101 -34.69 2.31 5.49
C ALA A 101 -34.81 1.03 4.66
N LEU A 102 -35.70 1.01 3.65
CA LEU A 102 -35.83 -0.12 2.72
C LEU A 102 -34.54 -0.34 1.90
N SER A 103 -33.86 0.74 1.53
CA SER A 103 -32.59 0.65 0.81
C SER A 103 -31.50 0.00 1.66
N LEU A 104 -31.48 0.29 2.96
CA LEU A 104 -30.57 -0.40 3.86
C LEU A 104 -30.89 -1.90 3.97
N VAL A 105 -32.17 -2.28 4.13
CA VAL A 105 -32.59 -3.70 4.18
C VAL A 105 -32.17 -4.45 2.91
N VAL A 106 -32.45 -3.89 1.73
CA VAL A 106 -32.08 -4.50 0.44
C VAL A 106 -30.57 -4.64 0.30
N ARG A 107 -29.79 -3.60 0.60
CA ARG A 107 -28.32 -3.63 0.52
C ARG A 107 -27.73 -4.65 1.50
N LEU A 108 -28.25 -4.76 2.72
CA LEU A 108 -27.81 -5.77 3.68
C LEU A 108 -28.14 -7.18 3.20
N ALA A 109 -29.34 -7.42 2.65
CA ALA A 109 -29.71 -8.72 2.10
C ALA A 109 -28.82 -9.12 0.91
N GLU A 110 -28.58 -8.18 -0.01
CA GLU A 110 -27.68 -8.37 -1.15
C GLU A 110 -26.25 -8.66 -0.69
N ALA A 111 -25.72 -7.86 0.23
CA ALA A 111 -24.38 -8.03 0.77
C ALA A 111 -24.21 -9.40 1.42
N ARG A 112 -25.18 -9.86 2.23
CA ARG A 112 -25.17 -11.21 2.79
C ARG A 112 -25.15 -12.24 1.67
N VAL A 113 -26.14 -12.23 0.78
CA VAL A 113 -26.30 -13.27 -0.26
C VAL A 113 -25.07 -13.33 -1.18
N ARG A 114 -24.58 -12.20 -1.69
CA ARG A 114 -23.42 -12.17 -2.59
C ARG A 114 -22.17 -12.71 -1.91
N ARG A 115 -21.92 -12.26 -0.68
CA ARG A 115 -20.76 -12.72 0.10
C ARG A 115 -20.79 -14.21 0.37
N TRP A 116 -21.99 -14.79 0.46
CA TRP A 116 -22.16 -16.22 0.59
C TRP A 116 -22.02 -16.98 -0.72
N LEU A 117 -22.39 -16.39 -1.87
CA LEU A 117 -22.32 -17.05 -3.17
C LEU A 117 -20.92 -16.98 -3.79
N ASP A 118 -20.29 -15.81 -3.72
CA ASP A 118 -18.95 -15.58 -4.26
C ASP A 118 -18.20 -14.56 -3.39
N PRO A 119 -17.50 -14.99 -2.33
CA PRO A 119 -16.77 -14.08 -1.44
C PRO A 119 -15.63 -13.32 -2.15
N ASP A 120 -15.23 -13.78 -3.34
CA ASP A 120 -14.19 -13.17 -4.19
C ASP A 120 -14.77 -12.18 -5.21
N ASP A 121 -16.09 -11.97 -5.23
CA ASP A 121 -16.70 -10.92 -6.06
C ASP A 121 -16.01 -9.60 -5.71
N ALA A 122 -15.27 -9.04 -6.68
CA ALA A 122 -14.51 -7.81 -6.49
C ALA A 122 -15.41 -6.66 -6.01
N ALA A 123 -16.71 -6.71 -6.33
CA ALA A 123 -17.72 -5.78 -5.83
C ALA A 123 -17.88 -5.82 -4.30
N LEU A 124 -17.63 -6.97 -3.66
CA LEU A 124 -17.71 -7.11 -2.20
C LEU A 124 -16.57 -6.42 -1.46
N LEU A 125 -15.47 -6.12 -2.17
CA LEU A 125 -14.25 -5.54 -1.62
C LEU A 125 -14.19 -4.02 -1.86
N HIS A 126 -15.19 -3.46 -2.56
CA HIS A 126 -15.43 -2.03 -2.61
C HIS A 126 -16.23 -1.61 -1.36
N ALA A 127 -15.59 -0.83 -0.48
CA ALA A 127 -16.16 -0.35 0.78
C ALA A 127 -17.53 0.33 0.57
N GLU A 128 -17.66 1.16 -0.46
CA GLU A 128 -18.90 1.89 -0.79
C GLU A 128 -20.11 0.98 -1.08
N SER A 129 -19.87 -0.29 -1.43
CA SER A 129 -20.91 -1.25 -1.78
C SER A 129 -21.32 -2.19 -0.64
N ASN A 130 -20.63 -2.17 0.51
CA ASN A 130 -20.77 -3.23 1.51
C ASN A 130 -20.92 -2.72 2.95
N VAL A 131 -22.06 -2.06 3.22
CA VAL A 131 -22.46 -1.55 4.55
C VAL A 131 -22.35 -2.61 5.66
N LEU A 132 -22.62 -3.89 5.33
CA LEU A 132 -22.48 -4.98 6.28
C LEU A 132 -21.00 -5.23 6.64
N LEU A 133 -20.13 -5.25 5.63
CA LEU A 133 -18.70 -5.44 5.84
C LEU A 133 -18.13 -4.33 6.71
N ASP A 134 -18.39 -3.07 6.38
CA ASP A 134 -17.87 -1.93 7.16
C ASP A 134 -18.25 -2.04 8.64
N ARG A 135 -19.51 -2.42 8.91
CA ARG A 135 -19.99 -2.63 10.27
C ARG A 135 -19.28 -3.80 10.96
N GLN A 136 -19.10 -4.93 10.29
CA GLN A 136 -18.36 -6.07 10.84
C GLN A 136 -16.86 -5.77 11.03
N LEU A 137 -16.23 -4.97 10.15
CA LEU A 137 -14.83 -4.54 10.31
C LEU A 137 -14.64 -3.57 11.48
N ALA A 138 -15.70 -2.85 11.87
CA ALA A 138 -15.73 -1.98 13.03
C ALA A 138 -16.09 -2.71 14.33
N ASP A 139 -16.61 -3.93 14.25
CA ASP A 139 -16.98 -4.76 15.39
C ASP A 139 -15.73 -5.40 16.02
N PRO A 140 -15.39 -5.09 17.29
CA PRO A 140 -14.20 -5.65 17.94
C PRO A 140 -14.22 -7.18 18.08
N ALA A 141 -15.40 -7.82 18.07
CA ALA A 141 -15.52 -9.27 18.25
C ALA A 141 -15.12 -10.06 17.00
N CYS A 142 -15.41 -9.54 15.80
CA CYS A 142 -15.17 -10.27 14.55
C CYS A 142 -14.33 -9.51 13.52
N GLY A 143 -14.21 -8.19 13.64
CA GLY A 143 -13.49 -7.32 12.72
C GLY A 143 -12.03 -7.72 12.49
N PRO A 144 -11.23 -7.95 13.55
CA PRO A 144 -9.83 -8.40 13.42
C PRO A 144 -9.71 -9.66 12.56
N ALA A 145 -10.53 -10.69 12.85
CA ALA A 145 -10.52 -11.95 12.11
C ALA A 145 -10.96 -11.77 10.65
N ILE A 146 -11.95 -10.91 10.39
CA ILE A 146 -12.42 -10.62 9.02
C ILE A 146 -11.35 -9.87 8.23
N ARG A 147 -10.70 -8.86 8.82
CA ARG A 147 -9.58 -8.12 8.19
C ARG A 147 -8.47 -9.08 7.81
N LEU A 148 -8.08 -9.93 8.74
CA LEU A 148 -7.03 -10.91 8.49
C LEU A 148 -7.43 -11.88 7.37
N ALA A 149 -8.65 -12.43 7.40
CA ALA A 149 -9.13 -13.36 6.36
C ALA A 149 -9.23 -12.73 4.96
N LEU A 150 -9.41 -11.41 4.89
CA LEU A 150 -9.40 -10.64 3.64
C LEU A 150 -7.98 -10.29 3.16
N ALA A 151 -6.99 -10.35 4.06
CA ALA A 151 -5.60 -10.06 3.74
C ALA A 151 -4.94 -11.18 2.91
N GLY A 152 -3.93 -10.80 2.13
CA GLY A 152 -3.17 -11.73 1.28
C GLY A 152 -3.37 -11.52 -0.23
N VAL A 153 -2.66 -12.31 -1.03
CA VAL A 153 -2.80 -12.28 -2.50
C VAL A 153 -4.08 -13.03 -2.86
N ARG A 154 -5.09 -12.30 -3.35
CA ARG A 154 -6.38 -12.90 -3.75
C ARG A 154 -6.16 -14.05 -4.74
N GLN A 155 -7.06 -15.06 -4.68
CA GLN A 155 -7.39 -16.09 -5.70
C GLN A 155 -7.32 -17.59 -5.32
N PRO A 156 -6.71 -18.06 -4.21
CA PRO A 156 -6.74 -19.50 -3.93
C PRO A 156 -8.03 -19.92 -3.20
N LEU A 157 -8.64 -21.04 -3.61
CA LEU A 157 -9.81 -21.65 -2.95
C LEU A 157 -9.68 -21.78 -1.42
N PRO A 158 -8.52 -22.15 -0.85
CA PRO A 158 -8.29 -22.10 0.60
C PRO A 158 -8.70 -20.77 1.26
N ARG A 159 -8.49 -19.62 0.61
CA ARG A 159 -8.83 -18.31 1.18
C ARG A 159 -10.30 -18.01 1.21
N ARG A 160 -11.02 -18.46 0.19
CA ARG A 160 -12.48 -18.41 0.21
C ARG A 160 -13.04 -19.18 1.41
N LEU A 161 -12.45 -20.33 1.71
CA LEU A 161 -12.88 -21.16 2.84
C LEU A 161 -12.57 -20.51 4.18
N GLU A 162 -11.41 -19.90 4.33
CA GLU A 162 -11.07 -19.16 5.55
C GLU A 162 -12.02 -17.98 5.78
N LEU A 163 -12.29 -17.19 4.74
CA LEU A 163 -13.25 -16.10 4.85
C LEU A 163 -14.66 -16.62 5.17
N HIS A 164 -15.10 -17.74 4.58
CA HIS A 164 -16.36 -18.38 4.98
C HIS A 164 -16.34 -18.87 6.43
N ALA A 165 -15.22 -19.39 6.93
CA ALA A 165 -15.08 -19.81 8.32
C ALA A 165 -15.29 -18.61 9.24
N VAL A 166 -14.64 -17.48 8.97
CA VAL A 166 -14.80 -16.28 9.81
C VAL A 166 -16.20 -15.71 9.70
N LEU A 167 -16.75 -15.57 8.49
CA LEU A 167 -18.07 -14.97 8.28
C LEU A 167 -19.24 -15.80 8.81
N GLY A 168 -19.06 -17.10 8.95
CA GLY A 168 -20.06 -17.99 9.53
C GLY A 168 -19.82 -18.29 11.01
N SER A 169 -18.85 -17.63 11.65
CA SER A 169 -18.67 -17.67 13.11
C SER A 169 -19.87 -17.03 13.83
N ASP A 170 -20.09 -17.43 15.08
CA ASP A 170 -21.22 -16.91 15.87
C ASP A 170 -21.12 -15.39 16.05
N ASP A 171 -19.93 -14.83 16.27
CA ASP A 171 -19.72 -13.38 16.43
C ASP A 171 -20.03 -12.62 15.13
N ALA A 172 -19.52 -13.09 13.99
CA ALA A 172 -19.79 -12.44 12.71
C ALA A 172 -21.28 -12.52 12.32
N LEU A 173 -21.93 -13.65 12.62
CA LEU A 173 -23.37 -13.84 12.39
C LEU A 173 -24.23 -13.01 13.34
N ALA A 174 -23.85 -12.91 14.61
CA ALA A 174 -24.52 -12.03 15.57
C ALA A 174 -24.43 -10.57 15.13
N SER A 175 -23.25 -10.10 14.76
CA SER A 175 -23.03 -8.75 14.22
C SER A 175 -23.89 -8.48 12.98
N ALA A 176 -23.95 -9.45 12.05
CA ALA A 176 -24.79 -9.36 10.86
C ALA A 176 -26.29 -9.39 11.17
N ARG A 177 -26.70 -10.17 12.19
CA ARG A 177 -28.09 -10.26 12.65
C ARG A 177 -28.52 -8.97 13.34
N ASP A 178 -27.70 -8.38 14.19
CA ASP A 178 -27.98 -7.10 14.83
C ASP A 178 -28.13 -5.96 13.82
N ALA A 179 -27.26 -5.93 12.80
CA ALA A 179 -27.35 -4.98 11.70
C ALA A 179 -28.68 -5.14 10.93
N TRP A 180 -29.05 -6.39 10.66
CA TRP A 180 -30.29 -6.74 9.97
C TRP A 180 -31.53 -6.37 10.80
N ASP A 181 -31.58 -6.76 12.07
CA ASP A 181 -32.72 -6.51 12.95
C ASP A 181 -32.92 -5.01 13.19
N ALA A 182 -31.83 -4.23 13.32
CA ALA A 182 -31.91 -2.78 13.40
C ALA A 182 -32.47 -2.15 12.11
N ALA A 183 -32.01 -2.59 10.93
CA ALA A 183 -32.51 -2.10 9.64
C ALA A 183 -33.97 -2.48 9.42
N LEU A 184 -34.36 -3.69 9.80
CA LEU A 184 -35.73 -4.19 9.69
C LEU A 184 -36.68 -3.45 10.64
N ALA A 185 -36.26 -3.18 11.87
CA ALA A 185 -37.01 -2.39 12.84
C ALA A 185 -37.19 -0.94 12.36
N ASP A 186 -36.14 -0.33 11.81
CA ASP A 186 -36.21 1.01 11.22
C ASP A 186 -37.19 1.05 10.05
N ALA A 187 -37.08 0.10 9.11
CA ALA A 187 -38.01 -0.01 7.99
C ALA A 187 -39.46 -0.17 8.46
N ARG A 188 -39.75 -1.05 9.42
CA ARG A 188 -41.10 -1.22 9.99
C ARG A 188 -41.64 0.04 10.67
N ARG A 189 -40.76 0.86 11.26
CA ARG A 189 -41.14 2.11 11.92
C ARG A 189 -41.37 3.25 10.93
N THR A 190 -40.53 3.38 9.91
CA THR A 190 -40.55 4.51 8.97
C THR A 190 -41.44 4.28 7.76
N CYS A 191 -41.68 3.03 7.38
CA CYS A 191 -42.49 2.72 6.22
C CYS A 191 -44.00 2.77 6.53
N PRO A 192 -44.83 3.09 5.53
CA PRO A 192 -46.28 3.03 5.65
C PRO A 192 -46.76 1.63 6.08
N ASP A 193 -47.86 1.62 6.83
CA ASP A 193 -48.38 0.43 7.47
C ASP A 193 -49.17 -0.50 6.52
N VAL A 194 -48.53 -0.95 5.44
CA VAL A 194 -49.16 -1.73 4.37
C VAL A 194 -48.98 -3.23 4.62
N PRO A 195 -50.05 -4.06 4.65
CA PRO A 195 -49.95 -5.50 4.88
C PRO A 195 -48.99 -6.22 3.92
N ALA A 196 -49.00 -5.87 2.63
CA ALA A 196 -48.12 -6.47 1.62
C ALA A 196 -46.64 -6.16 1.87
N LEU A 197 -46.32 -4.93 2.29
CA LEU A 197 -44.95 -4.52 2.63
C LEU A 197 -44.45 -5.24 3.89
N ARG A 198 -45.30 -5.34 4.93
CA ARG A 198 -44.98 -6.12 6.13
C ARG A 198 -44.74 -7.59 5.81
N ALA A 199 -45.61 -8.20 5.03
CA ALA A 199 -45.43 -9.58 4.59
C ALA A 199 -44.13 -9.78 3.79
N TRP A 200 -43.74 -8.79 2.96
CA TRP A 200 -42.47 -8.78 2.24
C TRP A 200 -41.27 -8.70 3.18
N LEU A 201 -41.28 -7.76 4.13
CA LEU A 201 -40.25 -7.63 5.17
C LEU A 201 -40.11 -8.92 5.99
N ASP A 202 -41.23 -9.55 6.39
CA ASP A 202 -41.22 -10.82 7.12
C ASP A 202 -40.68 -11.98 6.28
N ALA A 203 -40.95 -11.98 4.97
CA ALA A 203 -40.42 -12.98 4.06
C ALA A 203 -38.90 -12.80 3.85
N MET A 204 -38.42 -11.57 3.77
CA MET A 204 -37.00 -11.25 3.72
C MET A 204 -36.29 -11.73 5.00
N ASP A 205 -36.88 -11.46 6.18
CA ASP A 205 -36.32 -11.91 7.45
C ASP A 205 -36.21 -13.44 7.54
N ARG A 206 -37.26 -14.16 7.15
CA ARG A 206 -37.20 -15.62 7.03
C ARG A 206 -36.15 -16.09 6.03
N GLY A 207 -35.99 -15.39 4.90
CA GLY A 207 -34.95 -15.67 3.91
C GLY A 207 -33.55 -15.51 4.49
N MET A 208 -33.31 -14.45 5.27
CA MET A 208 -32.02 -14.22 5.92
C MET A 208 -31.70 -15.26 6.99
N ALA A 209 -32.70 -15.80 7.71
CA ALA A 209 -32.48 -16.92 8.60
C ALA A 209 -31.96 -18.18 7.87
N HIS A 210 -32.38 -18.42 6.61
CA HIS A 210 -31.84 -19.52 5.80
C HIS A 210 -30.40 -19.23 5.35
N VAL A 211 -30.10 -17.97 5.02
CA VAL A 211 -28.73 -17.54 4.69
C VAL A 211 -27.80 -17.76 5.88
N ASP A 212 -28.27 -17.51 7.11
CA ASP A 212 -27.52 -17.77 8.35
C ASP A 212 -27.34 -19.27 8.61
N GLY A 213 -28.34 -20.09 8.29
CA GLY A 213 -28.19 -21.55 8.31
C GLY A 213 -27.11 -22.04 7.32
N ALA A 214 -27.13 -21.53 6.08
CA ALA A 214 -26.14 -21.85 5.06
C ALA A 214 -24.73 -21.36 5.45
N ALA A 215 -24.65 -20.21 6.09
CA ALA A 215 -23.43 -19.65 6.64
C ALA A 215 -22.78 -20.57 7.67
N ARG A 216 -23.56 -21.00 8.67
CA ARG A 216 -23.12 -21.93 9.71
C ARG A 216 -22.67 -23.27 9.14
N PHE A 217 -23.40 -23.78 8.14
CA PHE A 217 -22.99 -25.01 7.47
C PHE A 217 -21.64 -24.85 6.76
N LYS A 218 -21.42 -23.74 6.05
CA LYS A 218 -20.12 -23.47 5.40
C LYS A 218 -19.01 -23.24 6.43
N HIS A 219 -19.30 -22.57 7.54
CA HIS A 219 -18.36 -22.46 8.65
C HIS A 219 -17.95 -23.85 9.14
N LEU A 220 -18.89 -24.74 9.40
CA LEU A 220 -18.59 -26.13 9.77
C LEU A 220 -17.70 -26.82 8.72
N VAL A 221 -18.04 -26.74 7.44
CA VAL A 221 -17.23 -27.33 6.35
C VAL A 221 -15.82 -26.72 6.30
N ALA A 222 -15.72 -25.40 6.50
CA ALA A 222 -14.45 -24.70 6.48
C ALA A 222 -13.58 -25.05 7.69
N THR A 223 -14.16 -25.13 8.90
CA THR A 223 -13.48 -25.55 10.15
C THR A 223 -12.83 -26.94 10.06
N CYS A 224 -13.36 -27.82 9.21
CA CYS A 224 -12.80 -29.14 8.94
C CYS A 224 -11.55 -29.13 8.03
N ARG A 225 -11.16 -27.98 7.45
CA ARG A 225 -9.97 -27.84 6.60
C ARG A 225 -8.87 -27.05 7.31
N PRO A 226 -7.58 -27.26 6.97
CA PRO A 226 -6.51 -26.40 7.46
C PRO A 226 -6.79 -24.96 7.06
N HIS A 227 -6.81 -24.03 8.02
CA HIS A 227 -6.99 -22.61 7.74
C HIS A 227 -5.63 -22.02 7.36
N GLY A 228 -5.65 -20.97 6.53
CA GLY A 228 -4.53 -20.05 6.52
C GLY A 228 -4.51 -19.37 7.88
N HIS A 229 -3.75 -19.89 8.84
CA HIS A 229 -3.49 -19.14 10.04
C HIS A 229 -2.77 -17.83 9.65
N PRO A 230 -2.91 -16.74 10.42
CA PRO A 230 -1.98 -15.62 10.30
C PRO A 230 -0.56 -16.19 10.26
N PRO A 231 0.34 -15.65 9.41
CA PRO A 231 1.66 -16.22 9.26
C PRO A 231 2.32 -16.24 10.64
N ASP A 232 2.57 -17.46 11.13
CA ASP A 232 3.21 -17.64 12.42
C ASP A 232 4.70 -17.28 12.31
N ASP A 233 5.37 -17.22 13.46
CA ASP A 233 6.78 -16.87 13.51
C ASP A 233 7.65 -17.81 12.67
N ALA A 234 7.29 -19.10 12.61
CA ALA A 234 8.02 -20.09 11.82
C ALA A 234 7.84 -19.88 10.30
N CYS A 235 6.64 -19.51 9.86
CA CYS A 235 6.32 -19.18 8.47
C CYS A 235 7.08 -17.94 8.02
N LEU A 236 7.05 -16.87 8.82
CA LEU A 236 7.80 -15.65 8.56
C LEU A 236 9.32 -15.89 8.60
N ASP A 237 9.82 -16.71 9.54
CA ASP A 237 11.23 -17.09 9.59
C ASP A 237 11.67 -17.87 8.35
N ARG A 238 10.82 -18.76 7.81
CA ARG A 238 11.09 -19.46 6.54
C ARG A 238 11.09 -18.49 5.36
N ALA A 239 10.13 -17.57 5.28
CA ALA A 239 10.06 -16.56 4.23
C ALA A 239 11.32 -15.67 4.23
N VAL A 240 11.74 -15.21 5.42
CA VAL A 240 13.00 -14.46 5.57
C VAL A 240 14.21 -15.30 5.18
N ALA A 241 14.27 -16.57 5.59
CA ALA A 241 15.40 -17.43 5.24
C ALA A 241 15.52 -17.64 3.72
N ALA A 242 14.39 -17.87 3.02
CA ALA A 242 14.37 -17.98 1.56
C ALA A 242 14.81 -16.69 0.88
N ALA A 243 14.34 -15.54 1.37
CA ALA A 243 14.72 -14.22 0.87
C ALA A 243 16.21 -13.92 1.03
N VAL A 244 16.79 -14.28 2.19
CA VAL A 244 18.24 -14.14 2.43
C VAL A 244 19.03 -15.04 1.49
N ALA A 245 18.60 -16.30 1.30
CA ALA A 245 19.24 -17.21 0.36
C ALA A 245 19.20 -16.68 -1.08
N PHE A 246 18.09 -16.06 -1.50
CA PHE A 246 17.98 -15.39 -2.80
C PHE A 246 19.01 -14.27 -2.95
N VAL A 247 19.12 -13.39 -1.96
CA VAL A 247 20.05 -12.24 -2.02
C VAL A 247 21.51 -12.67 -1.95
N GLU A 248 21.81 -13.75 -1.23
CA GLU A 248 23.18 -14.27 -1.03
C GLU A 248 23.67 -15.21 -2.14
N ARG A 249 22.85 -15.51 -3.14
CA ARG A 249 23.26 -16.38 -4.27
C ARG A 249 24.53 -15.85 -4.94
N PRO A 250 25.39 -16.71 -5.50
CA PRO A 250 26.56 -16.26 -6.28
C PRO A 250 26.15 -15.27 -7.38
N GLY A 251 26.80 -14.10 -7.44
CA GLY A 251 26.43 -13.01 -8.34
C GLY A 251 25.25 -12.14 -7.87
N GLY A 252 24.63 -12.47 -6.74
CA GLY A 252 23.63 -11.66 -6.05
C GLY A 252 24.22 -10.29 -5.68
N GLY A 253 23.43 -9.23 -5.88
CA GLY A 253 23.84 -7.84 -5.70
C GLY A 253 24.23 -7.12 -7.01
N ARG A 254 24.64 -7.82 -8.07
CA ARG A 254 24.89 -7.12 -9.36
C ARG A 254 23.63 -6.51 -9.97
N SER A 255 22.46 -7.11 -9.71
CA SER A 255 21.17 -6.58 -10.10
C SER A 255 20.72 -5.37 -9.27
N THR A 256 21.40 -5.04 -8.17
CA THR A 256 21.15 -3.78 -7.46
C THR A 256 21.91 -2.62 -8.10
N TRP A 257 22.95 -2.90 -8.89
CA TRP A 257 23.75 -1.85 -9.51
C TRP A 257 22.91 -0.99 -10.44
N GLU A 258 23.10 0.32 -10.31
CA GLU A 258 22.54 1.26 -11.26
C GLU A 258 23.45 1.32 -12.48
N VAL A 259 22.96 0.83 -13.62
CA VAL A 259 23.68 0.89 -14.88
C VAL A 259 23.07 1.97 -15.76
N GLN A 260 23.81 3.05 -15.94
CA GLN A 260 23.50 4.13 -16.87
C GLN A 260 23.90 3.68 -18.29
N ARG A 261 23.06 2.82 -18.89
CA ARG A 261 23.34 2.07 -20.13
C ARG A 261 23.57 2.94 -21.36
N TRP A 262 23.10 4.18 -21.34
CA TRP A 262 23.28 5.09 -22.46
C TRP A 262 24.48 6.00 -22.28
N GLY A 263 25.24 5.88 -21.18
CA GLY A 263 26.18 6.89 -20.69
C GLY A 263 25.43 8.10 -20.11
N VAL A 264 26.14 9.12 -19.62
CA VAL A 264 25.54 10.41 -19.22
C VAL A 264 26.43 11.53 -19.76
N GLY A 265 25.81 12.57 -20.35
CA GLY A 265 26.53 13.63 -21.06
C GLY A 265 27.37 13.08 -22.22
N ASP A 266 28.63 13.52 -22.31
CA ASP A 266 29.57 13.17 -23.38
C ASP A 266 30.27 11.80 -23.18
N HIS A 267 29.98 11.08 -22.09
CA HIS A 267 30.59 9.77 -21.84
C HIS A 267 29.94 8.70 -22.73
N GLU A 268 30.76 8.01 -23.53
CA GLU A 268 30.30 6.97 -24.46
C GLU A 268 30.09 5.60 -23.78
N ALA A 269 30.91 5.25 -22.79
CA ALA A 269 30.76 3.98 -22.09
C ALA A 269 29.59 3.98 -21.10
N ALA A 270 28.99 2.82 -20.89
CA ALA A 270 28.02 2.61 -19.82
C ALA A 270 28.69 2.84 -18.47
N LEU A 271 28.01 3.55 -17.59
CA LEU A 271 28.50 3.87 -16.26
C LEU A 271 27.74 3.04 -15.23
N VAL A 272 28.43 2.62 -14.17
CA VAL A 272 27.85 1.82 -13.11
C VAL A 272 28.05 2.46 -11.74
N SER A 273 26.98 2.48 -10.96
CA SER A 273 27.04 2.75 -9.51
C SER A 273 26.74 1.48 -8.74
N CYS A 274 27.71 1.06 -7.93
CA CYS A 274 27.63 -0.14 -7.11
C CYS A 274 27.54 0.15 -5.61
N TRP A 275 27.64 1.41 -5.17
CA TRP A 275 27.72 1.73 -3.74
C TRP A 275 26.38 2.02 -3.08
N PHE A 276 25.57 2.90 -3.67
CA PHE A 276 24.36 3.39 -3.00
C PHE A 276 23.34 2.26 -2.80
N GLN A 277 23.01 1.53 -3.86
CA GLN A 277 22.00 0.48 -3.84
C GLN A 277 22.48 -0.77 -3.07
N GLU A 278 23.77 -1.11 -3.17
CA GLU A 278 24.35 -2.15 -2.31
C GLU A 278 24.33 -1.71 -0.85
N GLY A 279 24.64 -0.44 -0.57
CA GLY A 279 24.55 0.16 0.76
C GLY A 279 23.13 0.06 1.35
N LEU A 280 22.10 0.37 0.57
CA LEU A 280 20.70 0.25 0.99
C LEU A 280 20.33 -1.20 1.31
N LEU A 281 20.71 -2.14 0.43
CA LEU A 281 20.46 -3.56 0.65
C LEU A 281 21.18 -4.07 1.91
N LEU A 282 22.46 -3.74 2.07
CA LEU A 282 23.24 -4.14 3.24
C LEU A 282 22.68 -3.53 4.53
N GLN A 283 22.27 -2.26 4.49
CA GLN A 283 21.59 -1.60 5.61
C GLN A 283 20.31 -2.36 5.97
N ALA A 284 19.47 -2.65 4.97
CA ALA A 284 18.19 -3.32 5.19
C ALA A 284 18.38 -4.69 5.87
N LEU A 285 19.32 -5.50 5.37
CA LEU A 285 19.63 -6.81 5.96
C LEU A 285 20.23 -6.70 7.37
N HIS A 286 21.14 -5.75 7.60
CA HIS A 286 21.75 -5.55 8.92
C HIS A 286 20.70 -5.17 9.97
N GLU A 287 19.83 -4.22 9.64
CA GLU A 287 18.74 -3.78 10.52
C GLU A 287 17.68 -4.87 10.74
N ALA A 288 17.55 -5.81 9.80
CA ALA A 288 16.74 -7.01 9.95
C ALA A 288 17.35 -8.06 10.90
N GLY A 289 18.55 -7.80 11.45
CA GLY A 289 19.27 -8.70 12.35
C GLY A 289 20.16 -9.72 11.65
N ILE A 290 20.43 -9.54 10.35
CA ILE A 290 21.35 -10.40 9.57
C ILE A 290 22.69 -9.66 9.50
N ASP A 291 23.71 -10.13 10.24
CA ASP A 291 24.96 -9.38 10.37
C ASP A 291 25.67 -9.13 9.03
N ARG A 292 25.65 -7.86 8.58
CA ARG A 292 26.41 -7.35 7.43
C ARG A 292 27.55 -6.41 7.80
N ALA A 293 27.92 -6.28 9.07
CA ALA A 293 28.86 -5.25 9.51
C ALA A 293 30.23 -5.33 8.78
N ARG A 294 30.72 -6.55 8.51
CA ARG A 294 31.95 -6.74 7.72
C ARG A 294 31.83 -6.25 6.27
N ARG A 295 30.73 -6.56 5.57
CA ARG A 295 30.51 -6.11 4.19
C ARG A 295 30.28 -4.60 4.14
N ILE A 296 29.54 -4.05 5.10
CA ILE A 296 29.33 -2.60 5.21
C ILE A 296 30.67 -1.87 5.40
N ARG A 297 31.53 -2.33 6.32
CA ARG A 297 32.87 -1.74 6.50
C ARG A 297 33.72 -1.86 5.25
N ALA A 298 33.66 -2.98 4.53
CA ALA A 298 34.38 -3.15 3.27
C ALA A 298 33.86 -2.19 2.19
N LEU A 299 32.53 -2.01 2.09
CA LEU A 299 31.90 -1.04 1.20
C LEU A 299 32.38 0.39 1.52
N LEU A 300 32.31 0.80 2.80
CA LEU A 300 32.75 2.12 3.26
C LEU A 300 34.25 2.36 2.99
N ALA A 301 35.09 1.35 3.22
CA ALA A 301 36.53 1.43 2.95
C ALA A 301 36.85 1.51 1.44
N SER A 302 35.96 1.00 0.58
CA SER A 302 36.13 1.07 -0.88
C SER A 302 35.71 2.42 -1.48
N LEU A 303 35.04 3.28 -0.71
CA LEU A 303 34.55 4.56 -1.20
C LEU A 303 35.72 5.48 -1.56
N PRO A 304 35.63 6.25 -2.66
CA PRO A 304 36.59 7.31 -2.96
C PRO A 304 36.60 8.41 -1.88
N ASP A 305 37.66 9.22 -1.84
CA ASP A 305 37.78 10.34 -0.90
C ASP A 305 36.76 11.43 -1.19
N GLU A 306 36.47 11.68 -2.46
CA GLU A 306 35.29 12.43 -2.88
C GLU A 306 34.11 11.46 -2.96
N LEU A 307 32.94 11.89 -2.49
CA LEU A 307 31.71 11.12 -2.52
C LEU A 307 31.21 10.97 -3.99
N ARG A 308 31.69 9.95 -4.71
CA ARG A 308 31.45 9.71 -6.14
C ARG A 308 30.91 8.31 -6.38
N TRP A 309 30.07 8.18 -7.41
CA TRP A 309 29.19 7.01 -7.56
C TRP A 309 29.38 6.21 -8.83
N TYR A 310 30.02 6.76 -9.85
CA TYR A 310 30.04 6.13 -11.16
C TYR A 310 31.45 5.81 -11.58
N ALA A 311 31.66 4.56 -11.99
CA ALA A 311 32.85 4.12 -12.68
C ALA A 311 32.47 3.60 -14.08
N PRO A 312 33.38 3.65 -15.06
CA PRO A 312 33.20 2.96 -16.33
C PRO A 312 32.95 1.47 -16.09
N LEU A 313 32.02 0.88 -16.85
CA LEU A 313 31.81 -0.56 -16.83
C LEU A 313 32.84 -1.24 -17.75
N GLY A 314 33.68 -2.08 -17.17
CA GLY A 314 34.72 -2.84 -17.87
C GLY A 314 34.15 -3.94 -18.78
N PRO A 315 35.00 -4.53 -19.65
CA PRO A 315 34.58 -5.55 -20.61
C PRO A 315 34.13 -6.87 -19.96
N ASP A 316 34.52 -7.12 -18.71
CA ASP A 316 34.09 -8.25 -17.88
C ASP A 316 32.76 -7.98 -17.15
N GLY A 317 32.19 -6.78 -17.32
CA GLY A 317 30.97 -6.35 -16.63
C GLY A 317 31.19 -5.95 -15.18
N GLU A 318 32.44 -5.66 -14.78
CA GLU A 318 32.80 -5.10 -13.47
C GLU A 318 33.13 -3.61 -13.57
N PRO A 319 33.03 -2.82 -12.48
CA PRO A 319 33.50 -1.44 -12.46
C PRO A 319 35.02 -1.37 -12.73
N ASP A 320 35.44 -0.67 -13.80
CA ASP A 320 36.86 -0.42 -14.10
C ASP A 320 37.36 0.79 -13.31
N LEU A 321 37.78 0.54 -12.08
CA LEU A 321 38.32 1.57 -11.19
C LEU A 321 39.69 2.13 -11.66
N ARG A 322 40.33 1.53 -12.68
CA ARG A 322 41.63 1.99 -13.20
C ARG A 322 41.48 3.23 -14.07
N GLU A 323 40.33 3.37 -14.74
CA GLU A 323 39.96 4.57 -15.50
C GLU A 323 39.53 5.73 -14.57
N GLY A 324 39.42 5.46 -13.27
CA GLY A 324 38.99 6.40 -12.26
C GLY A 324 37.47 6.58 -12.22
N PHE A 325 37.02 7.40 -11.27
CA PHE A 325 35.60 7.69 -11.11
C PHE A 325 35.19 8.76 -12.11
N TRP A 326 34.04 8.56 -12.73
CA TRP A 326 33.44 9.56 -13.59
C TRP A 326 32.92 10.73 -12.75
N ARG A 327 33.45 11.92 -13.03
CA ARG A 327 33.19 13.17 -12.31
C ARG A 327 32.09 14.04 -12.95
N GLY A 328 31.35 13.50 -13.92
CA GLY A 328 30.23 14.23 -14.53
C GLY A 328 28.96 14.24 -13.69
N ILE A 329 28.96 13.52 -12.56
CA ILE A 329 27.89 13.53 -11.55
C ILE A 329 28.40 14.17 -10.26
N PRO A 330 27.70 15.20 -9.74
CA PRO A 330 28.03 15.79 -8.46
C PRO A 330 27.77 14.78 -7.34
N PRO A 331 28.42 14.93 -6.17
CA PRO A 331 28.01 14.21 -4.99
C PRO A 331 26.58 14.60 -4.61
N ASP A 332 25.89 13.75 -3.87
CA ASP A 332 24.48 13.97 -3.54
C ASP A 332 24.16 13.73 -2.05
N ALA A 333 23.06 14.32 -1.62
CA ALA A 333 22.57 14.29 -0.25
C ALA A 333 22.11 12.90 0.19
N ASP A 334 21.50 12.13 -0.70
CA ASP A 334 20.94 10.82 -0.35
C ASP A 334 22.04 9.86 0.04
N SER A 335 23.06 9.80 -0.81
CA SER A 335 24.18 8.92 -0.62
C SER A 335 25.10 9.37 0.51
N LEU A 336 25.28 10.68 0.72
CA LEU A 336 25.92 11.21 1.95
C LEU A 336 25.17 10.68 3.18
N GLY A 337 23.84 10.84 3.20
CA GLY A 337 23.00 10.43 4.30
C GLY A 337 23.08 8.94 4.60
N LEU A 338 23.03 8.10 3.56
CA LEU A 338 23.13 6.65 3.69
C LEU A 338 24.50 6.21 4.22
N MET A 339 25.60 6.72 3.65
CA MET A 339 26.93 6.31 4.08
C MET A 339 27.22 6.72 5.53
N LEU A 340 26.72 7.88 5.96
CA LEU A 340 26.78 8.30 7.35
C LEU A 340 25.97 7.39 8.28
N GLN A 341 24.77 6.95 7.88
CA GLN A 341 23.98 5.97 8.65
C GLN A 341 24.71 4.62 8.77
N LEU A 342 25.28 4.13 7.68
CA LEU A 342 26.08 2.89 7.67
C LEU A 342 27.31 3.01 8.57
N ALA A 343 28.02 4.13 8.50
CA ALA A 343 29.18 4.42 9.34
C ALA A 343 28.83 4.50 10.83
N ALA A 344 27.75 5.19 11.18
CA ALA A 344 27.27 5.28 12.57
C ALA A 344 26.92 3.91 13.13
N THR A 345 26.39 3.01 12.30
CA THR A 345 25.94 1.68 12.72
C THR A 345 27.10 0.66 12.79
N CYS A 346 28.00 0.66 11.82
CA CYS A 346 29.00 -0.41 11.64
C CYS A 346 30.46 0.05 11.82
N GLY A 347 30.70 1.36 11.99
CA GLY A 347 32.01 2.00 11.94
C GLY A 347 32.65 1.93 10.55
N GLY A 348 33.95 2.21 10.49
CA GLY A 348 34.78 1.97 9.30
C GLY A 348 34.87 3.12 8.29
N LEU A 349 34.08 4.18 8.46
CA LEU A 349 34.31 5.43 7.74
C LEU A 349 35.24 6.34 8.54
N ASP A 350 36.31 6.81 7.91
CA ASP A 350 37.20 7.80 8.50
C ASP A 350 36.45 9.12 8.76
N ARG A 351 36.68 9.71 9.94
CA ARG A 351 35.95 10.92 10.38
C ARG A 351 36.30 12.14 9.54
N ASP A 352 37.57 12.30 9.17
CA ASP A 352 38.03 13.44 8.39
C ASP A 352 37.48 13.36 6.97
N LYS A 353 37.41 12.14 6.42
CA LYS A 353 36.71 11.86 5.16
C LYS A 353 35.23 12.24 5.20
N ALA A 354 34.51 11.82 6.26
CA ALA A 354 33.10 12.18 6.43
C ALA A 354 32.91 13.71 6.54
N LEU A 355 33.77 14.40 7.28
CA LEU A 355 33.78 15.87 7.36
C LEU A 355 34.07 16.51 6.00
N GLY A 356 35.00 15.95 5.22
CA GLY A 356 35.27 16.36 3.85
C GLY A 356 34.02 16.35 2.96
N TRP A 357 33.16 15.34 3.09
CA TRP A 357 31.89 15.28 2.36
C TRP A 357 30.88 16.32 2.84
N VAL A 358 30.82 16.59 4.15
CA VAL A 358 29.96 17.65 4.71
C VAL A 358 30.39 19.04 4.19
N LEU A 359 31.66 19.26 3.87
CA LEU A 359 32.12 20.51 3.27
C LEU A 359 31.52 20.71 1.86
N PHE A 360 31.32 19.65 1.07
CA PHE A 360 30.63 19.76 -0.23
C PHE A 360 29.17 20.18 -0.05
N LEU A 361 28.48 19.57 0.93
CA LEU A 361 27.12 19.97 1.30
C LEU A 361 27.08 21.45 1.66
N ARG A 362 27.93 21.89 2.59
CA ARG A 362 27.98 23.30 3.04
C ARG A 362 28.24 24.28 1.92
N ALA A 363 29.20 23.97 1.04
CA ALA A 363 29.52 24.82 -0.11
C ALA A 363 28.35 24.93 -1.12
N SER A 364 27.45 23.95 -1.12
CA SER A 364 26.31 23.87 -2.04
C SER A 364 24.99 24.37 -1.45
N LEU A 365 24.97 24.80 -0.18
CA LEU A 365 23.78 25.41 0.41
C LEU A 365 23.48 26.75 -0.27
N GLY A 366 22.23 26.92 -0.71
CA GLY A 366 21.74 28.20 -1.20
C GLY A 366 21.49 29.21 -0.07
N GLU A 367 21.01 30.40 -0.44
CA GLU A 367 20.61 31.43 0.52
C GLU A 367 19.47 30.98 1.45
N ASP A 368 18.64 30.04 1.01
CA ASP A 368 17.55 29.47 1.79
C ASP A 368 18.01 28.40 2.80
N GLY A 369 19.29 28.02 2.79
CA GLY A 369 19.88 27.01 3.68
C GLY A 369 19.31 25.60 3.46
N ARG A 370 18.55 25.38 2.39
CA ARG A 370 17.96 24.09 2.05
C ARG A 370 19.06 23.13 1.61
N ILE A 371 19.07 21.91 2.14
CA ILE A 371 19.93 20.85 1.62
C ILE A 371 19.48 20.53 0.19
N PRO A 372 20.34 20.76 -0.82
CA PRO A 372 20.03 20.37 -2.19
C PRO A 372 20.18 18.87 -2.38
N THR A 373 19.57 18.30 -3.42
CA THR A 373 19.85 16.91 -3.83
C THR A 373 21.31 16.78 -4.24
N TRP A 374 21.81 17.71 -5.06
CA TRP A 374 23.12 17.65 -5.69
C TRP A 374 24.05 18.75 -5.19
N PHE A 375 25.31 18.40 -4.93
CA PHE A 375 26.34 19.32 -4.43
C PHE A 375 27.18 19.87 -5.59
N TYR A 376 26.70 20.93 -6.25
CA TYR A 376 27.36 21.51 -7.42
C TYR A 376 28.59 22.37 -7.12
N THR A 377 28.81 22.74 -5.86
CA THR A 377 29.92 23.62 -5.46
C THR A 377 30.95 22.83 -4.66
N ALA A 378 32.23 22.94 -5.03
CA ALA A 378 33.32 22.32 -4.29
C ALA A 378 33.71 23.16 -3.05
N PRO A 379 34.29 22.57 -1.99
CA PRO A 379 34.69 23.29 -0.78
C PRO A 379 35.64 24.48 -1.01
N GLY A 380 36.52 24.39 -2.01
CA GLY A 380 37.45 25.45 -2.39
C GLY A 380 36.85 26.54 -3.31
N GLY A 381 35.55 26.49 -3.57
CA GLY A 381 34.89 27.25 -4.63
C GLY A 381 34.97 26.57 -6.00
N GLY A 382 34.17 27.04 -6.94
CA GLY A 382 34.06 26.46 -8.29
C GLY A 382 33.08 25.29 -8.38
N ARG A 383 33.01 24.66 -9.56
CA ARG A 383 32.08 23.55 -9.85
C ARG A 383 32.65 22.21 -9.37
N SER A 384 31.79 21.37 -8.79
CA SER A 384 32.14 20.00 -8.35
C SER A 384 32.09 18.95 -9.46
N ILE A 385 31.70 19.35 -10.68
CA ILE A 385 31.52 18.49 -11.86
C ILE A 385 32.39 18.95 -13.03
N HIS A 386 32.75 18.00 -13.90
CA HIS A 386 33.36 18.27 -15.21
C HIS A 386 32.35 18.05 -16.33
N GLY A 387 32.15 19.05 -17.20
CA GLY A 387 31.21 18.99 -18.32
C GLY A 387 30.07 20.01 -18.20
N PRO A 388 29.08 19.97 -19.12
CA PRO A 388 27.85 20.75 -18.99
C PRO A 388 27.20 20.44 -17.64
N ALA A 389 26.50 21.42 -17.07
CA ALA A 389 25.76 21.17 -15.84
C ALA A 389 24.80 20.00 -16.07
N TRP A 390 24.66 19.14 -15.07
CA TRP A 390 23.65 18.10 -15.11
C TRP A 390 22.29 18.80 -14.95
N GLU A 391 21.76 19.30 -16.06
CA GLU A 391 20.55 20.15 -16.13
C GLU A 391 19.26 19.31 -16.09
N PHE A 392 19.24 18.25 -15.27
CA PHE A 392 18.08 17.37 -15.14
C PHE A 392 17.42 17.52 -13.77
N ALA A 393 16.10 17.74 -13.80
CA ALA A 393 15.17 17.79 -12.67
C ALA A 393 15.55 18.76 -11.53
N SER A 394 14.63 19.01 -10.61
CA SER A 394 14.82 19.97 -9.53
C SER A 394 16.06 19.64 -8.68
N ASN A 395 16.71 20.65 -8.11
CA ASN A 395 17.75 20.38 -7.11
C ASN A 395 17.14 20.07 -5.71
N ASP A 396 15.87 19.67 -5.67
CA ASP A 396 15.03 19.73 -4.49
C ASP A 396 14.25 18.43 -4.26
N CYS A 397 14.97 17.37 -3.88
CA CYS A 397 14.33 16.13 -3.47
C CYS A 397 14.17 16.06 -1.95
N ALA A 398 12.92 16.08 -1.49
CA ALA A 398 12.60 15.96 -0.06
C ALA A 398 13.11 14.64 0.54
N THR A 399 13.09 13.55 -0.23
CA THR A 399 13.58 12.23 0.22
C THR A 399 15.09 12.23 0.42
N ALA A 400 15.87 12.70 -0.56
CA ALA A 400 17.32 12.81 -0.45
C ALA A 400 17.74 13.71 0.73
N ARG A 401 17.07 14.85 0.90
CA ARG A 401 17.24 15.74 2.06
C ARG A 401 16.98 14.99 3.37
N THR A 402 15.89 14.23 3.46
CA THR A 402 15.52 13.49 4.66
C THR A 402 16.54 12.40 5.00
N THR A 403 17.06 11.69 3.99
CA THR A 403 18.14 10.72 4.18
C THR A 403 19.41 11.41 4.71
N ALA A 404 19.79 12.55 4.12
CA ALA A 404 20.94 13.35 4.57
C ALA A 404 20.80 13.79 6.03
N LEU A 405 19.63 14.33 6.41
CA LEU A 405 19.36 14.73 7.79
C LEU A 405 19.46 13.57 8.76
N THR A 406 18.94 12.41 8.38
CA THR A 406 19.05 11.19 9.20
C THR A 406 20.52 10.82 9.40
N GLY A 407 21.33 10.81 8.34
CA GLY A 407 22.77 10.53 8.40
C GLY A 407 23.55 11.52 9.25
N LEU A 408 23.35 12.82 9.04
CA LEU A 408 24.00 13.88 9.83
C LEU A 408 23.64 13.77 11.31
N LEU A 409 22.37 13.48 11.61
CA LEU A 409 21.90 13.33 12.97
C LEU A 409 22.54 12.13 13.68
N VAL A 410 22.55 10.95 13.06
CA VAL A 410 23.07 9.72 13.70
C VAL A 410 24.60 9.65 13.72
N ALA A 411 25.28 10.33 12.80
CA ALA A 411 26.74 10.37 12.78
C ALA A 411 27.34 11.40 13.76
N GLU A 412 26.53 12.33 14.26
CA GLU A 412 26.93 13.36 15.24
C GLU A 412 28.21 14.12 14.85
N LEU A 413 28.35 14.44 13.56
CA LEU A 413 29.53 15.15 13.05
C LEU A 413 29.58 16.60 13.57
N PRO A 414 30.75 17.09 14.03
CA PRO A 414 30.91 18.45 14.52
C PRO A 414 30.44 19.49 13.50
N GLY A 415 29.72 20.51 13.99
CA GLY A 415 29.27 21.60 13.15
C GLY A 415 28.35 21.11 12.03
N THR A 416 27.37 20.27 12.33
CA THR A 416 26.27 19.94 11.40
C THR A 416 24.89 20.29 12.00
N ASP A 417 24.85 20.65 13.28
CA ASP A 417 23.61 20.90 14.02
C ASP A 417 22.76 22.02 13.42
N ASP A 418 23.40 23.12 13.01
CA ASP A 418 22.76 24.25 12.33
C ASP A 418 22.06 23.81 11.03
N ILE A 419 22.72 22.99 10.22
CA ILE A 419 22.15 22.46 8.98
C ILE A 419 20.92 21.60 9.29
N VAL A 420 21.06 20.69 10.26
CA VAL A 420 19.98 19.76 10.62
C VAL A 420 18.77 20.56 11.13
N ARG A 421 18.96 21.46 12.10
CA ARG A 421 17.88 22.28 12.68
C ARG A 421 17.20 23.16 11.65
N ALA A 422 17.95 23.79 10.74
CA ALA A 422 17.39 24.66 9.70
C ALA A 422 16.49 23.89 8.72
N ASN A 423 16.78 22.62 8.46
CA ASN A 423 16.06 21.81 7.47
C ASN A 423 14.91 20.99 8.05
N VAL A 424 14.81 20.82 9.38
CA VAL A 424 13.68 20.11 10.01
C VAL A 424 12.31 20.73 9.65
N PRO A 425 12.09 22.06 9.74
CA PRO A 425 10.81 22.65 9.35
C PRO A 425 10.48 22.45 7.87
N ILE A 426 11.50 22.47 7.00
CA ILE A 426 11.36 22.30 5.54
C ILE A 426 10.84 20.88 5.27
N VAL A 427 11.56 19.86 5.73
CA VAL A 427 11.15 18.45 5.55
C VAL A 427 9.80 18.19 6.19
N ALA A 428 9.55 18.68 7.41
CA ALA A 428 8.26 18.50 8.06
C ALA A 428 7.08 19.07 7.24
N ALA A 429 7.29 20.16 6.48
CA ALA A 429 6.26 20.73 5.62
C ALA A 429 6.00 19.87 4.38
N SER A 430 7.04 19.28 3.78
CA SER A 430 6.96 18.42 2.59
C SER A 430 6.05 17.21 2.76
N PHE A 431 5.89 16.70 4.00
CA PHE A 431 5.12 15.49 4.28
C PHE A 431 3.69 15.75 4.79
N VAL A 432 3.33 16.99 5.14
CA VAL A 432 1.99 17.37 5.62
C VAL A 432 1.08 17.85 4.49
N ALA A 433 1.61 18.60 3.52
CA ALA A 433 0.79 19.18 2.46
C ALA A 433 0.49 18.15 1.35
N GLU A 434 -0.78 17.83 1.14
CA GLU A 434 -1.22 17.14 -0.07
C GLU A 434 -0.90 18.03 -1.29
N GLY A 435 -0.15 17.49 -2.27
CA GLY A 435 0.26 18.25 -3.45
C GLY A 435 1.37 19.28 -3.20
N ALA A 436 2.19 19.09 -2.14
CA ALA A 436 3.38 19.92 -1.93
C ALA A 436 4.26 19.98 -3.20
N PRO A 437 4.84 21.15 -3.53
CA PRO A 437 5.61 21.37 -4.75
C PRO A 437 7.02 20.76 -4.74
N ASP A 438 7.39 19.99 -3.71
CA ASP A 438 8.72 19.37 -3.64
C ASP A 438 8.79 18.17 -4.61
N ASP A 439 9.91 18.03 -5.31
CA ASP A 439 10.11 16.92 -6.23
C ASP A 439 10.40 15.64 -5.43
N PHE A 440 9.62 14.59 -5.69
CA PHE A 440 9.90 13.26 -5.14
C PHE A 440 10.48 12.38 -6.25
N TYR A 441 11.76 12.04 -6.12
CA TYR A 441 12.43 11.10 -7.04
C TYR A 441 12.15 9.65 -6.71
N TYR A 442 11.57 9.38 -5.55
CA TYR A 442 11.26 8.07 -5.04
C TYR A 442 9.76 7.83 -5.03
N THR A 443 9.35 6.57 -4.87
CA THR A 443 7.94 6.28 -4.61
C THR A 443 7.46 7.00 -3.34
N PRO A 444 6.17 7.37 -3.26
CA PRO A 444 5.60 7.96 -2.05
C PRO A 444 5.85 7.10 -0.81
N ALA A 445 5.71 5.78 -0.92
CA ALA A 445 5.89 4.86 0.21
C ALA A 445 7.32 4.88 0.77
N TYR A 446 8.34 4.89 -0.09
CA TYR A 446 9.73 4.97 0.37
C TYR A 446 10.05 6.34 0.99
N SER A 447 9.53 7.41 0.38
CA SER A 447 9.70 8.78 0.90
C SER A 447 9.09 8.93 2.30
N GLU A 448 7.88 8.39 2.50
CA GLU A 448 7.23 8.32 3.81
C GLU A 448 8.07 7.53 4.83
N LEU A 449 8.64 6.39 4.42
CA LEU A 449 9.53 5.61 5.29
C LEU A 449 10.77 6.41 5.70
N CYS A 450 11.44 7.09 4.75
CA CYS A 450 12.60 7.94 5.06
C CYS A 450 12.25 8.98 6.13
N PHE A 451 11.10 9.65 6.01
CA PHE A 451 10.64 10.60 7.01
C PHE A 451 10.38 9.94 8.36
N LEU A 452 9.69 8.80 8.39
CA LEU A 452 9.40 8.10 9.64
C LEU A 452 10.67 7.61 10.34
N ARG A 453 11.70 7.20 9.59
CA ARG A 453 13.01 6.85 10.13
C ARG A 453 13.74 8.08 10.69
N PHE A 454 13.72 9.21 9.96
CA PHE A 454 14.21 10.49 10.47
C PHE A 454 13.51 10.90 11.77
N ALA A 455 12.18 10.88 11.79
CA ALA A 455 11.39 11.26 12.96
C ALA A 455 11.70 10.40 14.18
N ARG A 456 11.88 9.08 13.99
CA ARG A 456 12.31 8.17 15.05
C ARG A 456 13.69 8.56 15.60
N ALA A 457 14.67 8.78 14.72
CA ALA A 457 16.02 9.16 15.12
C ALA A 457 16.03 10.53 15.84
N TRP A 458 15.32 11.51 15.30
CA TRP A 458 15.20 12.85 15.87
C TRP A 458 14.59 12.83 17.27
N LEU A 459 13.43 12.18 17.44
CA LEU A 459 12.74 12.15 18.72
C LEU A 459 13.51 11.36 19.78
N ALA A 460 14.30 10.36 19.38
CA ALA A 460 15.18 9.63 20.28
C ALA A 460 16.39 10.48 20.73
N ALA A 461 17.04 11.17 19.79
CA ALA A 461 18.22 11.99 20.09
C ALA A 461 17.88 13.33 20.75
N ARG A 462 16.69 13.89 20.48
CA ARG A 462 16.32 15.27 20.80
C ARG A 462 14.91 15.41 21.39
N PRO A 463 14.54 14.65 22.43
CA PRO A 463 13.16 14.66 22.94
C PRO A 463 12.71 16.04 23.45
N THR A 464 13.63 16.90 23.90
CA THR A 464 13.34 18.22 24.48
C THR A 464 13.59 19.39 23.52
N ASP A 465 13.93 19.13 22.26
CA ASP A 465 14.16 20.20 21.28
C ASP A 465 12.84 20.92 20.92
N PRO A 466 12.82 22.26 20.78
CA PRO A 466 11.62 23.00 20.37
C PRO A 466 10.99 22.55 19.05
N LEU A 467 11.74 21.88 18.16
CA LEU A 467 11.22 21.35 16.89
C LEU A 467 10.61 19.95 17.03
N SER A 468 10.84 19.24 18.13
CA SER A 468 10.33 17.89 18.35
C SER A 468 8.80 17.77 18.32
N PRO A 469 8.01 18.71 18.88
CA PRO A 469 6.56 18.70 18.70
C PRO A 469 6.13 18.75 17.22
N ARG A 470 6.84 19.51 16.38
CA ARG A 470 6.55 19.58 14.94
C ARG A 470 6.87 18.26 14.24
N VAL A 471 8.03 17.66 14.54
CA VAL A 471 8.41 16.35 13.99
C VAL A 471 7.42 15.26 14.40
N ALA A 472 6.98 15.25 15.67
CA ALA A 472 5.96 14.33 16.16
C ALA A 472 4.62 14.52 15.45
N ALA A 473 4.15 15.76 15.29
CA ALA A 473 2.91 16.06 14.58
C ALA A 473 2.95 15.61 13.12
N THR A 474 4.04 15.89 12.38
CA THR A 474 4.18 15.40 11.00
C THR A 474 4.24 13.88 10.94
N ARG A 475 4.95 13.22 11.87
CA ARG A 475 4.96 11.76 11.98
C ARG A 475 3.55 11.22 12.14
N ASP A 476 2.74 11.81 13.02
CA ASP A 476 1.38 11.35 13.29
C ASP A 476 0.49 11.48 12.05
N VAL A 477 0.61 12.58 11.29
CA VAL A 477 -0.08 12.75 9.99
C VAL A 477 0.33 11.66 8.98
N VAL A 478 1.62 11.38 8.85
CA VAL A 478 2.12 10.34 7.92
C VAL A 478 1.66 8.94 8.36
N VAL A 479 1.73 8.62 9.66
CA VAL A 479 1.28 7.34 10.21
C VAL A 479 -0.23 7.15 9.99
N ASP A 480 -1.04 8.17 10.26
CA ASP A 480 -2.48 8.13 10.04
C ASP A 480 -2.84 7.93 8.56
N ARG A 481 -2.17 8.66 7.66
CA ARG A 481 -2.33 8.50 6.21
C ARG A 481 -1.97 7.09 5.74
N ILE A 482 -0.87 6.52 6.24
CA ILE A 482 -0.48 5.13 5.93
C ILE A 482 -1.53 4.14 6.46
N ALA A 483 -1.95 4.30 7.71
CA ALA A 483 -2.91 3.39 8.35
C ALA A 483 -4.27 3.43 7.62
N THR A 484 -4.77 4.60 7.27
CA THR A 484 -6.07 4.77 6.62
C THR A 484 -6.07 4.34 5.15
N SER A 485 -4.92 4.34 4.48
CA SER A 485 -4.78 3.94 3.06
C SER A 485 -4.50 2.45 2.83
N GLN A 486 -4.30 1.64 3.89
CA GLN A 486 -4.10 0.20 3.74
C GLN A 486 -5.34 -0.46 3.12
N ARG A 487 -5.13 -1.26 2.08
CA ARG A 487 -6.18 -2.00 1.40
C ARG A 487 -6.65 -3.18 2.25
N LEU A 488 -7.84 -3.72 1.95
CA LEU A 488 -8.38 -4.91 2.63
C LEU A 488 -7.51 -6.15 2.46
N ASP A 489 -6.72 -6.22 1.38
CA ASP A 489 -5.75 -7.30 1.15
C ASP A 489 -4.47 -7.15 2.02
N GLY A 490 -4.41 -6.14 2.90
CA GLY A 490 -3.26 -5.84 3.76
C GLY A 490 -2.14 -5.07 3.07
N SER A 491 -2.22 -4.88 1.75
CA SER A 491 -1.20 -4.22 0.96
C SER A 491 -1.40 -2.71 0.83
N TRP A 492 -0.39 -2.07 0.24
CA TRP A 492 -0.47 -0.72 -0.29
C TRP A 492 -0.28 -0.65 -1.82
N GLY A 493 -0.52 -1.76 -2.50
CA GLY A 493 -0.48 -1.84 -3.96
C GLY A 493 0.61 -2.74 -4.53
N SER A 494 1.77 -2.80 -3.88
CA SER A 494 2.88 -3.66 -4.29
C SER A 494 3.70 -4.14 -3.08
N PRO A 495 4.51 -5.21 -3.22
CA PRO A 495 5.46 -5.63 -2.18
C PRO A 495 6.38 -4.53 -1.66
N GLN A 496 7.02 -3.72 -2.52
CA GLN A 496 7.93 -2.66 -2.05
C GLN A 496 7.18 -1.60 -1.25
N ASP A 497 6.06 -1.09 -1.76
CA ASP A 497 5.27 -0.06 -1.08
C ASP A 497 4.70 -0.60 0.24
N THR A 498 4.28 -1.87 0.25
CA THR A 498 3.80 -2.55 1.45
C THR A 498 4.90 -2.70 2.48
N ALA A 499 6.11 -3.12 2.07
CA ALA A 499 7.25 -3.23 2.97
C ALA A 499 7.61 -1.88 3.61
N CYS A 500 7.70 -0.82 2.81
CA CYS A 500 8.05 0.51 3.31
C CYS A 500 7.03 1.03 4.33
N ARG A 501 5.74 0.93 4.03
CA ARG A 501 4.66 1.40 4.90
C ARG A 501 4.46 0.53 6.13
N LEU A 502 4.61 -0.79 5.99
CA LEU A 502 4.57 -1.72 7.10
C LEU A 502 5.70 -1.48 8.09
N GLU A 503 6.93 -1.24 7.61
CA GLU A 503 8.06 -0.84 8.46
C GLU A 503 7.73 0.47 9.19
N GLY A 504 7.26 1.49 8.45
CA GLY A 504 6.86 2.77 9.02
C GLY A 504 5.83 2.65 10.15
N LEU A 505 4.76 1.87 9.96
CA LEU A 505 3.78 1.59 11.01
C LEU A 505 4.39 0.85 12.21
N ALA A 506 5.19 -0.18 11.95
CA ALA A 506 5.78 -0.98 13.02
C ALA A 506 6.73 -0.15 13.92
N LEU A 507 7.47 0.80 13.33
CA LEU A 507 8.37 1.71 14.03
C LEU A 507 7.65 2.65 15.02
N HIS A 508 6.40 3.02 14.72
CA HIS A 508 5.68 4.10 15.41
C HIS A 508 4.39 3.67 16.11
N GLY A 509 4.25 2.38 16.44
CA GLY A 509 3.12 1.93 17.27
C GLY A 509 1.91 1.42 16.49
N GLY A 510 2.10 0.96 15.26
CA GLY A 510 1.00 0.50 14.38
C GLY A 510 0.08 -0.55 15.01
N ASP A 511 -1.19 -0.48 14.61
CA ASP A 511 -2.25 -1.41 14.96
C ASP A 511 -1.84 -2.86 14.61
N PRO A 512 -1.83 -3.80 15.58
CA PRO A 512 -1.44 -5.18 15.34
C PRO A 512 -2.16 -5.87 14.17
N ASP A 513 -3.46 -5.60 13.98
CA ASP A 513 -4.24 -6.25 12.92
C ASP A 513 -3.73 -5.84 11.54
N ARG A 514 -3.38 -4.55 11.40
CA ARG A 514 -2.80 -3.98 10.18
C ARG A 514 -1.43 -4.55 9.90
N LEU A 515 -0.61 -4.72 10.95
CA LEU A 515 0.71 -5.33 10.84
C LEU A 515 0.59 -6.79 10.38
N GLN A 516 -0.33 -7.56 10.97
CA GLN A 516 -0.57 -8.94 10.56
C GLN A 516 -1.08 -9.04 9.12
N ALA A 517 -1.98 -8.15 8.71
CA ALA A 517 -2.47 -8.09 7.32
C ALA A 517 -1.34 -7.79 6.33
N GLY A 518 -0.46 -6.83 6.63
CA GLY A 518 0.69 -6.51 5.79
C GLY A 518 1.72 -7.66 5.72
N LEU A 519 2.01 -8.30 6.86
CA LEU A 519 2.89 -9.49 6.91
C LEU A 519 2.35 -10.63 6.06
N ARG A 520 1.04 -10.88 6.13
CA ARG A 520 0.35 -11.88 5.34
C ARG A 520 0.47 -11.60 3.84
N PHE A 521 0.23 -10.36 3.43
CA PHE A 521 0.43 -9.96 2.03
C PHE A 521 1.87 -10.17 1.55
N LEU A 522 2.87 -9.80 2.35
CA LEU A 522 4.27 -9.98 1.96
C LEU A 522 4.64 -11.46 1.84
N GLU A 523 4.22 -12.30 2.79
CA GLU A 523 4.46 -13.75 2.74
C GLU A 523 3.87 -14.39 1.48
N GLU A 524 2.62 -14.08 1.14
CA GLU A 524 1.94 -14.67 -0.02
C GLU A 524 2.38 -14.11 -1.38
N SER A 525 2.95 -12.91 -1.39
CA SER A 525 3.48 -12.29 -2.60
C SER A 525 4.93 -12.69 -2.88
N GLN A 526 5.55 -13.47 -1.99
CA GLN A 526 6.90 -13.99 -2.19
C GLN A 526 6.91 -15.02 -3.33
N HIS A 527 7.86 -14.89 -4.24
CA HIS A 527 8.09 -15.87 -5.30
C HIS A 527 8.67 -17.17 -4.71
N PRO A 528 8.52 -18.32 -5.40
CA PRO A 528 9.06 -19.60 -4.93
C PRO A 528 10.59 -19.62 -4.70
N ASP A 529 11.34 -18.71 -5.33
CA ASP A 529 12.78 -18.57 -5.15
C ASP A 529 13.17 -17.71 -3.92
N GLY A 530 12.19 -17.20 -3.17
CA GLY A 530 12.37 -16.34 -2.01
C GLY A 530 12.38 -14.84 -2.30
N SER A 531 12.35 -14.44 -3.58
CA SER A 531 12.37 -13.02 -3.97
C SER A 531 10.99 -12.37 -3.94
N TRP A 532 10.98 -11.05 -4.05
CA TRP A 532 9.83 -10.28 -4.52
C TRP A 532 10.15 -9.62 -5.86
N SER A 533 9.09 -9.24 -6.58
CA SER A 533 9.20 -8.58 -7.89
C SER A 533 10.10 -7.34 -7.82
N ALA A 534 10.89 -7.12 -8.86
CA ALA A 534 11.58 -5.85 -9.05
C ALA A 534 10.55 -4.75 -9.31
N GLU A 535 10.63 -3.66 -8.56
CA GLU A 535 9.69 -2.55 -8.63
C GLU A 535 10.43 -1.23 -8.83
N PRO A 536 9.82 -0.24 -9.50
CA PRO A 536 10.39 1.10 -9.60
C PRO A 536 10.71 1.67 -8.21
N PHE A 537 11.94 2.11 -8.01
CA PHE A 537 12.44 2.60 -6.73
C PHE A 537 12.67 4.11 -6.76
N TYR A 538 13.50 4.59 -7.70
CA TYR A 538 13.65 6.02 -8.00
C TYR A 538 13.83 6.31 -9.48
N LEU A 539 13.57 7.56 -9.84
CA LEU A 539 13.79 8.12 -11.16
C LEU A 539 15.29 8.14 -11.49
N MET A 540 15.71 7.35 -12.48
CA MET A 540 17.05 7.42 -13.03
C MET A 540 17.11 8.52 -14.10
N PRO A 541 17.99 9.53 -13.95
CA PRO A 541 18.17 10.53 -15.00
C PRO A 541 18.77 9.88 -16.25
N GLY A 542 18.10 10.01 -17.39
CA GLY A 542 18.58 9.53 -18.70
C GLY A 542 19.31 10.62 -19.51
N LYS A 543 19.97 10.24 -20.63
CA LYS A 543 20.62 11.20 -21.56
C LYS A 543 19.67 12.23 -22.19
N ILE A 544 18.37 11.94 -22.25
CA ILE A 544 17.36 12.77 -22.91
C ILE A 544 16.22 13.02 -21.92
N LEU A 545 15.92 14.29 -21.64
CA LEU A 545 14.81 14.74 -20.76
C LEU A 545 13.45 14.09 -21.08
N ALA A 546 13.26 13.64 -22.32
CA ALA A 546 12.04 12.96 -22.78
C ALA A 546 11.96 11.47 -22.40
N ARG A 547 12.99 10.87 -21.78
CA ARG A 547 12.98 9.47 -21.34
C ARG A 547 13.37 9.38 -19.87
N ILE A 548 12.36 9.24 -19.04
CA ILE A 548 12.49 8.91 -17.62
C ILE A 548 12.54 7.39 -17.53
N ASP A 549 13.61 6.86 -16.94
CA ASP A 549 13.71 5.44 -16.55
C ASP A 549 13.64 5.34 -15.02
N TYR A 550 13.40 4.14 -14.50
CA TYR A 550 13.39 3.89 -13.07
C TYR A 550 14.41 2.81 -12.72
N HIS A 551 15.14 3.03 -11.63
CA HIS A 551 15.90 1.95 -11.02
C HIS A 551 14.90 0.95 -10.43
N ALA A 552 15.11 -0.34 -10.72
CA ALA A 552 14.33 -1.43 -10.15
C ALA A 552 15.23 -2.64 -9.91
N SER A 553 15.10 -3.26 -8.73
CA SER A 553 15.91 -4.43 -8.37
C SER A 553 15.14 -5.37 -7.45
N SER A 554 15.03 -6.64 -7.84
CA SER A 554 14.39 -7.68 -7.01
C SER A 554 15.12 -7.85 -5.68
N GLU A 555 16.44 -7.77 -5.66
CA GLU A 555 17.26 -7.91 -4.47
C GLU A 555 17.03 -6.74 -3.50
N LEU A 556 16.89 -5.51 -4.01
CA LEU A 556 16.56 -4.36 -3.19
C LEU A 556 15.14 -4.48 -2.60
N THR A 557 14.13 -4.76 -3.42
CA THR A 557 12.76 -5.01 -2.93
C THR A 557 12.75 -6.10 -1.87
N THR A 558 13.48 -7.19 -2.11
CA THR A 558 13.59 -8.33 -1.19
C THR A 558 14.24 -7.91 0.14
N GLY A 559 15.31 -7.11 0.10
CA GLY A 559 15.94 -6.56 1.30
C GLY A 559 14.99 -5.70 2.13
N LEU A 560 14.22 -4.83 1.48
CA LEU A 560 13.20 -4.00 2.13
C LEU A 560 12.09 -4.86 2.76
N CYS A 561 11.61 -5.89 2.06
CA CYS A 561 10.62 -6.85 2.58
C CYS A 561 11.15 -7.61 3.81
N VAL A 562 12.41 -8.06 3.79
CA VAL A 562 13.03 -8.74 4.92
C VAL A 562 13.10 -7.81 6.15
N ARG A 563 13.52 -6.56 5.97
CA ARG A 563 13.57 -5.58 7.07
C ARG A 563 12.18 -5.27 7.63
N SER A 564 11.19 -5.06 6.76
CA SER A 564 9.82 -4.76 7.20
C SER A 564 9.19 -5.93 7.97
N ILE A 565 9.37 -7.16 7.49
CA ILE A 565 8.91 -8.37 8.20
C ILE A 565 9.53 -8.44 9.59
N ARG A 566 10.85 -8.28 9.69
CA ARG A 566 11.56 -8.34 10.99
C ARG A 566 11.13 -7.23 11.95
N THR A 567 10.91 -6.02 11.44
CA THR A 567 10.45 -4.88 12.22
C THR A 567 9.02 -5.10 12.74
N ALA A 568 8.11 -5.57 11.88
CA ALA A 568 6.74 -5.89 12.25
C ALA A 568 6.65 -7.08 13.23
N GLN A 569 7.45 -8.15 13.03
CA GLN A 569 7.55 -9.25 13.99
C GLN A 569 7.99 -8.75 15.38
N ALA A 570 9.05 -7.94 15.44
CA ALA A 570 9.54 -7.38 16.70
C ALA A 570 8.45 -6.54 17.41
N LYS A 571 7.68 -5.77 16.63
CA LYS A 571 6.55 -5.00 17.15
C LYS A 571 5.42 -5.88 17.66
N LEU A 572 4.99 -6.89 16.91
CA LEU A 572 3.93 -7.82 17.35
C LEU A 572 4.33 -8.64 18.58
N ARG A 573 5.61 -9.02 18.71
CA ARG A 573 6.14 -9.66 19.92
C ARG A 573 6.07 -8.75 21.14
N SER A 574 6.32 -7.44 21.00
CA SER A 574 6.18 -6.51 22.12
C SER A 574 4.72 -6.30 22.56
N HIS A 575 3.75 -6.68 21.73
CA HIS A 575 2.33 -6.78 22.07
C HIS A 575 1.91 -8.16 22.61
N GLY A 576 2.82 -9.14 22.69
CA GLY A 576 2.50 -10.51 23.13
C GLY A 576 1.72 -11.33 22.12
N LEU A 577 1.60 -10.87 20.87
CA LEU A 577 0.81 -11.53 19.81
C LEU A 577 1.61 -12.56 19.01
N LEU A 578 2.93 -12.58 19.19
CA LEU A 578 3.82 -13.60 18.65
C LEU A 578 4.64 -14.19 19.80
N SER A 579 4.73 -15.52 19.85
CA SER A 579 5.55 -16.21 20.85
C SER A 579 7.03 -15.97 20.56
N PRO A 580 7.89 -15.81 21.59
CA PRO A 580 9.33 -15.73 21.35
C PRO A 580 9.82 -17.01 20.67
N SER A 581 10.51 -16.86 19.53
CA SER A 581 11.06 -18.00 18.78
C SER A 581 11.94 -18.87 19.69
N PRO A 582 11.67 -20.19 19.81
CA PRO A 582 12.45 -21.08 20.67
C PRO A 582 13.90 -21.29 20.21
N HIS A 583 14.25 -20.82 19.00
CA HIS A 583 15.53 -21.05 18.35
C HIS A 583 16.56 -19.92 18.49
N ARG A 584 16.33 -18.91 19.35
CA ARG A 584 17.31 -17.83 19.65
C ARG A 584 18.03 -18.01 21.00
N ARG A 585 18.46 -19.22 21.33
CA ARG A 585 19.38 -19.47 22.45
C ARG A 585 20.76 -19.86 21.95
#